data_AF-A0A852RXD4-F1
#
_entry.id   AF-A0A852RXD4-F1
#
_cell.length_a   1.000
_cell.length_b   1.000
_cell.length_c   1.000
_cell.angle_alpha   90.00
_cell.angle_beta   90.00
_cell.angle_gamma   90.00
#
_symmetry.space_group_name_H-M   'P 1'
#
loop_
_entity.id
_entity.type
_entity.pdbx_description
1 polymer ?
#
loop_
_entity_poly.entity_id
_entity_poly.type
_entity_poly.pdbx_seq_one_letter_code
_entity_poly.pdbx_strand_id
1 'polypeptide(L)'
;MATKYDGKDLTFTVDGVQFNADGTSVVMDNEDGDAGTQTFAELANGTPVNWFFQITALLDLAGTSFHTMLWDNAGTEVAFVFDPMGAGVTPTVNKPKYTGNCKIPRKPPVGGQAGETWTYDFRIDIVGEPTKVTA
;
A
#
# COMPACT_ATOMS: atom_id res chain seq x y z
N MET A 1 -28.57 2.74 -0.45
CA MET A 1 -28.03 1.38 -0.71
C MET A 1 -26.53 1.46 -0.50
N ALA A 2 -25.95 0.67 0.41
CA ALA A 2 -24.49 0.59 0.52
C ALA A 2 -23.96 -0.25 -0.64
N THR A 3 -23.08 0.32 -1.46
CA THR A 3 -22.41 -0.43 -2.52
C THR A 3 -21.41 -1.38 -1.87
N LYS A 4 -21.52 -2.67 -2.20
CA LYS A 4 -20.53 -3.68 -1.81
C LYS A 4 -19.49 -3.75 -2.93
N TYR A 5 -18.23 -3.65 -2.58
CA TYR A 5 -17.12 -3.68 -3.54
C TYR A 5 -16.46 -5.06 -3.51
N ASP A 6 -16.18 -5.61 -4.69
CA ASP A 6 -15.36 -6.79 -4.88
C ASP A 6 -13.96 -6.36 -5.36
N GLY A 7 -12.91 -7.01 -4.84
CA GLY A 7 -11.51 -6.61 -5.10
C GLY A 7 -11.04 -6.83 -6.55
N LYS A 8 -11.93 -7.22 -7.47
CA LYS A 8 -11.60 -7.53 -8.88
C LYS A 8 -11.08 -6.33 -9.67
N ASP A 9 -11.52 -5.13 -9.30
CA ASP A 9 -11.14 -3.88 -9.98
C ASP A 9 -10.10 -3.09 -9.15
N LEU A 10 -9.58 -3.68 -8.07
CA LEU A 10 -8.59 -3.05 -7.21
C LEU A 10 -7.28 -2.88 -7.99
N THR A 11 -6.74 -1.68 -7.96
CA THR A 11 -5.38 -1.44 -8.45
C THR A 11 -4.55 -0.75 -7.37
N PHE A 12 -3.32 -1.23 -7.22
CA PHE A 12 -2.32 -0.61 -6.37
C PHE A 12 -1.09 -0.36 -7.23
N THR A 13 -0.68 0.91 -7.30
CA THR A 13 0.49 1.33 -8.07
C THR A 13 1.51 1.91 -7.11
N VAL A 14 2.75 1.45 -7.19
CA VAL A 14 3.88 1.96 -6.40
C VAL A 14 5.04 2.20 -7.33
N ASP A 15 5.63 3.39 -7.28
CA ASP A 15 6.73 3.80 -8.18
C ASP A 15 6.40 3.59 -9.68
N GLY A 16 5.13 3.79 -10.04
CA GLY A 16 4.63 3.57 -11.40
C GLY A 16 4.41 2.10 -11.80
N VAL A 17 4.75 1.13 -10.95
CA VAL A 17 4.51 -0.30 -11.18
C VAL A 17 3.15 -0.69 -10.61
N GLN A 18 2.28 -1.28 -11.45
CA GLN A 18 0.94 -1.72 -11.05
C GLN A 18 0.93 -3.18 -10.60
N PHE A 19 0.29 -3.43 -9.46
CA PHE A 19 0.28 -4.71 -8.73
C PHE A 19 -0.88 -5.66 -9.09
N ASN A 20 -1.68 -5.35 -10.10
CA ASN A 20 -2.94 -6.07 -10.39
C ASN A 20 -2.76 -7.54 -10.81
N ALA A 21 -1.59 -7.92 -11.35
CA ALA A 21 -1.31 -9.29 -11.78
C ALA A 21 -0.73 -10.17 -10.65
N ASP A 22 0.00 -9.56 -9.72
CA ASP A 22 0.75 -10.28 -8.68
C ASP A 22 0.03 -10.29 -7.33
N GLY A 23 -0.95 -9.41 -7.14
CA GLY A 23 -1.59 -9.18 -5.85
C GLY A 23 -2.73 -10.11 -5.51
N THR A 24 -2.67 -10.72 -4.33
CA THR A 24 -3.77 -11.49 -3.76
C THR A 24 -4.50 -10.72 -2.65
N SER A 25 -3.83 -9.78 -1.98
CA SER A 25 -4.43 -8.90 -0.97
C SER A 25 -3.64 -7.59 -0.83
N VAL A 26 -4.36 -6.47 -0.71
CA VAL A 26 -3.80 -5.17 -0.30
C VAL A 26 -4.79 -4.53 0.66
N VAL A 27 -4.35 -4.28 1.89
CA VAL A 27 -5.15 -3.61 2.92
C VAL A 27 -4.39 -2.38 3.38
N MET A 28 -5.03 -1.21 3.26
CA MET A 28 -4.55 0.02 3.88
C MET A 28 -5.14 0.10 5.29
N ASP A 29 -4.28 0.19 6.28
CA ASP A 29 -4.67 0.19 7.70
C ASP A 29 -3.85 1.23 8.47
N ASN A 30 -4.23 1.47 9.72
CA ASN A 30 -3.57 2.42 10.59
C ASN A 30 -3.44 1.89 12.03
N GLU A 31 -2.37 2.29 12.70
CA GLU A 31 -2.11 1.97 14.10
C GLU A 31 -1.75 3.23 14.89
N ASP A 32 -1.93 3.20 16.20
CA ASP A 32 -1.47 4.26 17.07
C ASP A 32 0.06 4.39 16.91
N GLY A 33 0.50 5.60 16.59
CA GLY A 33 1.91 5.95 16.53
C GLY A 33 2.49 6.07 17.93
N ASP A 34 3.81 5.91 18.03
CA ASP A 34 4.50 6.13 19.30
C ASP A 34 4.36 7.62 19.70
N ALA A 35 3.62 7.87 20.78
CA ALA A 35 3.33 9.21 21.23
C ALA A 35 4.52 9.87 21.94
N GLY A 36 5.55 9.12 22.36
CA GLY A 36 6.72 9.70 23.05
C GLY A 36 6.34 10.71 24.15
N THR A 37 7.20 11.72 24.38
CA THR A 37 6.79 12.92 25.15
C THR A 37 6.17 13.93 24.20
N GLN A 38 4.85 14.06 24.23
CA GLN A 38 4.14 15.05 23.44
C GLN A 38 4.16 16.42 24.13
N THR A 39 4.42 17.46 23.36
CA THR A 39 4.12 18.83 23.77
C THR A 39 2.60 19.03 23.84
N PHE A 40 2.14 20.01 24.62
CA PHE A 40 0.71 20.37 24.67
C PHE A 40 0.12 20.70 23.29
N ALA A 41 0.95 21.22 22.38
CA ALA A 41 0.54 21.51 21.00
C ALA A 41 0.32 20.23 20.17
N GLU A 42 1.12 19.18 20.38
CA GLU A 42 0.95 17.90 19.69
C GLU A 42 -0.27 17.15 20.22
N LEU A 43 -0.48 17.13 21.55
CA LEU A 43 -1.67 16.52 22.14
C LEU A 43 -2.98 17.19 21.67
N ALA A 44 -2.97 18.51 21.47
CA ALA A 44 -4.13 19.25 20.95
C ALA A 44 -4.48 18.90 19.49
N ASN A 45 -3.52 18.39 18.72
CA ASN A 45 -3.72 17.95 17.33
C ASN A 45 -4.05 16.45 17.21
N GLY A 46 -4.07 15.71 18.32
CA GLY A 46 -4.39 14.29 18.39
C GLY A 46 -3.18 13.38 18.57
N THR A 47 -3.43 12.10 18.83
CA THR A 47 -2.38 11.07 18.89
C THR A 47 -1.80 10.86 17.50
N PRO A 48 -0.47 10.76 17.32
CA PRO A 48 0.12 10.39 16.04
C PRO A 48 -0.44 9.04 15.60
N VAL A 49 -0.76 8.91 14.32
CA VAL A 49 -1.25 7.67 13.71
C VAL A 49 -0.27 7.28 12.61
N ASN A 50 0.16 6.02 12.63
CA ASN A 50 1.00 5.45 11.58
C ASN A 50 0.12 4.70 10.59
N TRP A 51 0.22 5.06 9.32
CA TRP A 51 -0.48 4.40 8.23
C TRP A 51 0.43 3.38 7.55
N PHE A 52 -0.11 2.24 7.12
CA PHE A 52 0.66 1.23 6.41
C PHE A 52 -0.22 0.39 5.46
N PHE A 53 0.43 -0.30 4.53
CA PHE A 53 -0.17 -1.33 3.70
C PHE A 53 0.27 -2.71 4.17
N GLN A 54 -0.68 -3.63 4.31
CA GLN A 54 -0.42 -5.07 4.38
C GLN A 54 -0.70 -5.69 3.02
N ILE A 55 0.31 -6.36 2.46
CA ILE A 55 0.29 -6.88 1.10
C ILE A 55 0.60 -8.37 1.13
N THR A 56 -0.20 -9.15 0.42
CA THR A 56 0.12 -10.54 0.06
C THR A 56 0.17 -10.63 -1.46
N ALA A 57 1.24 -11.20 -1.98
CA ALA A 57 1.54 -11.28 -3.40
C ALA A 57 2.03 -12.66 -3.81
N LEU A 58 1.83 -13.03 -5.07
CA LEU A 58 2.57 -14.09 -5.73
C LEU A 58 4.01 -13.64 -5.97
N LEU A 59 4.96 -14.57 -5.79
CA LEU A 59 6.36 -14.30 -6.05
C LEU A 59 6.66 -14.43 -7.55
N ASP A 60 6.79 -13.28 -8.21
CA ASP A 60 7.38 -13.15 -9.55
C ASP A 60 8.75 -12.44 -9.40
N LEU A 61 9.77 -12.91 -10.12
CA LEU A 61 11.12 -12.34 -10.12
C LEU A 61 11.47 -11.68 -11.47
N ALA A 62 10.49 -11.50 -12.36
CA ALA A 62 10.67 -10.73 -13.57
C ALA A 62 11.14 -9.30 -13.26
N GLY A 63 11.90 -8.70 -14.18
CA GLY A 63 12.43 -7.34 -13.97
C GLY A 63 11.35 -6.26 -13.79
N THR A 64 10.14 -6.51 -14.28
CA THR A 64 8.99 -5.60 -14.15
C THR A 64 7.99 -6.04 -13.07
N SER A 65 8.30 -7.10 -12.32
CA SER A 65 7.42 -7.61 -11.27
C SER A 65 7.36 -6.65 -10.10
N PHE A 66 6.28 -6.73 -9.33
CA PHE A 66 6.14 -5.95 -8.12
C PHE A 66 7.23 -6.30 -7.07
N HIS A 67 7.65 -7.56 -7.02
CA HIS A 67 8.71 -7.99 -6.09
C HIS A 67 10.05 -7.32 -6.40
N THR A 68 10.46 -7.32 -7.68
CA THR A 68 11.71 -6.65 -8.10
C THR A 68 11.67 -5.16 -7.79
N MET A 69 10.53 -4.50 -8.03
CA MET A 69 10.35 -3.09 -7.66
C MET A 69 10.55 -2.85 -6.16
N LEU A 70 9.93 -3.68 -5.31
CA LEU A 70 10.12 -3.60 -3.85
C LEU A 70 11.57 -3.88 -3.44
N TRP A 71 12.25 -4.78 -4.14
CA TRP A 71 13.63 -5.13 -3.86
C TRP A 71 14.61 -4.00 -4.20
N ASP A 72 14.43 -3.36 -5.36
CA ASP A 72 15.29 -2.31 -5.87
C ASP A 72 15.07 -0.97 -5.15
N ASN A 73 13.84 -0.70 -4.73
CA ASN A 73 13.47 0.49 -3.95
C ASN A 73 13.52 0.27 -2.43
N ALA A 74 14.16 -0.80 -1.94
CA ALA A 74 14.27 -1.04 -0.51
C ALA A 74 15.04 0.08 0.20
N GLY A 75 14.40 0.67 1.22
CA GLY A 75 14.92 1.78 2.00
C GLY A 75 14.58 3.17 1.43
N THR A 76 13.94 3.26 0.26
CA THR A 76 13.55 4.53 -0.36
C THR A 76 12.08 4.85 -0.10
N GLU A 77 11.72 6.12 -0.34
CA GLU A 77 10.35 6.60 -0.37
C GLU A 77 9.89 6.73 -1.83
N VAL A 78 8.72 6.20 -2.12
CA VAL A 78 8.14 6.16 -3.46
C VAL A 78 6.67 6.57 -3.41
N ALA A 79 6.17 7.12 -4.50
CA ALA A 79 4.76 7.50 -4.60
C ALA A 79 3.88 6.26 -4.78
N PHE A 80 2.70 6.27 -4.16
CA PHE A 80 1.68 5.25 -4.36
C PHE A 80 0.34 5.83 -4.82
N VAL A 81 -0.41 5.00 -5.53
CA VAL A 81 -1.82 5.21 -5.86
C VAL A 81 -2.58 3.93 -5.51
N PHE A 82 -3.49 4.03 -4.55
CA PHE A 82 -4.37 2.96 -4.14
C PHE A 82 -5.80 3.25 -4.61
N ASP A 83 -6.30 2.41 -5.51
CA ASP A 83 -7.65 2.50 -6.06
C ASP A 83 -8.41 1.21 -5.72
N PRO A 84 -9.05 1.15 -4.55
CA PRO A 84 -9.77 -0.05 -4.11
C PRO A 84 -11.05 -0.34 -4.90
N MET A 85 -11.51 0.60 -5.74
CA MET A 85 -12.85 0.58 -6.34
C MET A 85 -12.83 0.63 -7.88
N GLY A 86 -11.65 0.59 -8.48
CA GLY A 86 -11.44 0.68 -9.92
C GLY A 86 -12.07 1.94 -10.50
N ALA A 87 -11.67 3.11 -10.02
CA ALA A 87 -12.02 4.39 -10.62
C ALA A 87 -11.35 4.59 -12.00
N GLY A 88 -10.28 3.85 -12.31
CA GLY A 88 -9.56 3.96 -13.58
C GLY A 88 -8.61 5.14 -13.55
N VAL A 89 -8.55 5.99 -14.57
CA VAL A 89 -7.66 7.18 -14.57
C VAL A 89 -8.21 8.29 -13.67
N THR A 90 -9.52 8.53 -13.70
CA THR A 90 -10.16 9.69 -13.07
C THR A 90 -10.92 9.27 -11.79
N PRO A 91 -10.53 9.76 -10.60
CA PRO A 91 -11.30 9.53 -9.38
C PRO A 91 -12.68 10.17 -9.48
N THR A 92 -13.67 9.63 -8.77
CA THR A 92 -15.01 10.22 -8.68
C THR A 92 -15.45 10.30 -7.22
N VAL A 93 -16.45 11.13 -6.90
CA VAL A 93 -17.03 11.20 -5.54
C VAL A 93 -17.43 9.81 -5.02
N ASN A 94 -17.90 8.93 -5.90
CA ASN A 94 -18.36 7.58 -5.57
C ASN A 94 -17.27 6.51 -5.71
N LYS A 95 -16.09 6.86 -6.22
CA LYS A 95 -14.90 6.00 -6.37
C LYS A 95 -13.63 6.83 -6.08
N PRO A 96 -13.37 7.16 -4.81
CA PRO A 96 -12.16 7.86 -4.41
C PRO A 96 -10.92 6.99 -4.65
N LYS A 97 -9.78 7.66 -4.84
CA LYS A 97 -8.45 7.06 -4.77
C LYS A 97 -7.73 7.55 -3.52
N TYR A 98 -6.71 6.82 -3.10
CA TYR A 98 -5.82 7.23 -2.03
C TYR A 98 -4.41 7.38 -2.60
N THR A 99 -3.78 8.51 -2.33
CA THR A 99 -2.45 8.83 -2.85
C THR A 99 -1.55 9.35 -1.74
N GLY A 100 -0.25 9.11 -1.88
CA GLY A 100 0.75 9.64 -0.96
C GLY A 100 2.12 9.06 -1.29
N ASN A 101 3.04 9.19 -0.34
CA ASN A 101 4.33 8.53 -0.40
C ASN A 101 4.34 7.37 0.60
N CYS A 102 5.02 6.30 0.26
CA CYS A 102 5.25 5.18 1.14
C CYS A 102 6.74 4.81 1.14
N LYS A 103 7.21 4.33 2.28
CA LYS A 103 8.57 3.87 2.48
C LYS A 103 8.60 2.36 2.41
N ILE A 104 9.50 1.81 1.59
CA ILE A 104 9.74 0.38 1.52
C ILE A 104 10.78 0.06 2.61
N PRO A 105 10.40 -0.57 3.73
CA PRO A 105 11.26 -0.60 4.91
C PRO A 105 12.46 -1.56 4.75
N ARG A 106 12.30 -2.61 3.94
CA ARG A 106 13.29 -3.67 3.75
C ARG A 106 13.10 -4.36 2.41
N LYS A 107 14.04 -5.23 2.04
CA LYS A 107 13.87 -6.11 0.88
C LYS A 107 12.80 -7.17 1.16
N PRO A 108 11.89 -7.48 0.21
CA PRO A 108 10.90 -8.53 0.38
C PRO A 108 11.57 -9.91 0.45
N PRO A 109 10.96 -10.89 1.13
CA PRO A 109 11.50 -12.26 1.18
C PRO A 109 11.43 -12.93 -0.20
N VAL A 110 12.25 -13.97 -0.39
CA VAL A 110 12.30 -14.79 -1.61
C VAL A 110 12.33 -16.27 -1.22
N GLY A 111 11.51 -17.08 -1.90
CA GLY A 111 11.47 -18.53 -1.75
C GLY A 111 10.13 -19.05 -1.24
N GLY A 112 10.03 -20.37 -1.13
CA GLY A 112 8.83 -21.06 -0.65
C GLY A 112 9.00 -22.58 -0.67
N GLN A 113 7.89 -23.30 -0.51
CA GLN A 113 7.88 -24.77 -0.45
C GLN A 113 7.86 -25.39 -1.85
N ALA A 114 8.46 -26.58 -1.98
CA ALA A 114 8.42 -27.32 -3.24
C ALA A 114 7.00 -27.83 -3.53
N GLY A 115 6.54 -27.63 -4.77
CA GLY A 115 5.21 -28.08 -5.23
C GLY A 115 4.09 -27.05 -5.09
N GLU A 116 4.38 -25.82 -4.64
CA GLU A 116 3.39 -24.74 -4.49
C GLU A 116 3.85 -23.47 -5.21
N THR A 117 2.90 -22.64 -5.65
CA THR A 117 3.19 -21.28 -6.08
C THR A 117 3.61 -20.47 -4.87
N TRP A 118 4.77 -19.86 -4.93
CA TRP A 118 5.31 -19.09 -3.81
C TRP A 118 4.57 -17.77 -3.65
N THR A 119 4.28 -17.43 -2.41
CA THR A 119 3.69 -16.16 -2.01
C THR A 119 4.58 -15.48 -0.98
N TYR A 120 4.43 -14.17 -0.87
CA TYR A 120 5.09 -13.41 0.19
C TYR A 120 4.15 -12.38 0.79
N ASP A 121 4.35 -12.15 2.09
CA ASP A 121 3.71 -11.08 2.83
C ASP A 121 4.70 -9.93 3.02
N PHE A 122 4.23 -8.71 2.80
CA PHE A 122 5.04 -7.52 2.89
C PHE A 122 4.26 -6.35 3.50
N ARG A 123 4.95 -5.54 4.30
CA ARG A 123 4.41 -4.32 4.89
C ARG A 123 5.15 -3.13 4.30
N ILE A 124 4.40 -2.14 3.82
CA ILE A 124 4.91 -0.85 3.35
C ILE A 124 4.35 0.24 4.26
N ASP A 125 5.20 1.09 4.81
CA ASP A 125 4.75 2.16 5.71
C ASP A 125 4.41 3.41 4.89
N ILE A 126 3.29 4.06 5.17
CA ILE A 126 2.91 5.32 4.51
C ILE A 126 3.60 6.48 5.24
N VAL A 127 4.17 7.40 4.47
CA VAL A 127 4.78 8.61 5.00
C VAL A 127 3.68 9.63 5.26
N GLY A 128 3.33 9.81 6.53
CA GLY A 128 2.24 10.71 6.95
C GLY A 128 0.86 10.10 6.71
N GLU A 129 -0.12 10.94 6.37
CA GLU A 129 -1.51 10.53 6.14
C GLU A 129 -1.80 10.40 4.63
N PRO A 130 -2.43 9.29 4.17
CA PRO A 130 -2.84 9.16 2.79
C PRO A 130 -3.91 10.20 2.42
N THR A 131 -3.74 10.87 1.29
CA THR A 131 -4.73 11.83 0.79
C THR A 131 -5.83 11.11 0.01
N LYS A 132 -7.08 11.28 0.44
CA LYS A 132 -8.26 10.83 -0.31
C LYS A 132 -8.55 11.80 -1.46
N VAL A 133 -8.45 11.32 -2.69
CA VAL A 133 -8.69 12.09 -3.92
C VAL A 133 -10.07 11.75 -4.49
N THR A 134 -10.88 12.79 -4.69
CA THR A 134 -12.16 12.75 -5.41
C THR A 134 -12.16 13.84 -6.48
N ALA A 135 -12.99 13.69 -7.52
CA ALA A 135 -13.31 14.79 -8.44
C ALA A 135 -14.26 15.81 -7.81
#